data_AF-A0A6I3LGC2-F1
#
_entry.id   AF-A0A6I3LGC2-F1
#
_cell.length_a   1.000
_cell.length_b   1.000
_cell.length_c   1.000
_cell.angle_alpha   90.00
_cell.angle_beta   90.00
_cell.angle_gamma   90.00
#
_symmetry.space_group_name_H-M   'P 1'
#
loop_
_entity.id
_entity.type
_entity.pdbx_description
1 polymer ?
#
loop_
_entity_poly.entity_id
_entity_poly.type
_entity_poly.pdbx_seq_one_letter_code
_entity_poly.pdbx_strand_id
1 'polypeptide(L)'
;MGYVVLLGILISIVYAWKAYMSNQPYNKKIAAIGLGATHFQIVAGVLMYFLSPWGMKSLSADAMQDTLLRLYTVEHPLVMIIAAVIITIGFSKAKRLKDAKKQNRTVAVYYVIGLILILSRIPWMFWPVASY
;
A
#
# COMPACT_ATOMS: atom_id res chain seq x y z
N MET A 1 1.24 12.92 -0.43
CA MET A 1 1.46 11.72 -1.27
C MET A 1 0.60 10.53 -0.85
N GLY A 2 0.63 10.10 0.42
CA GLY A 2 -0.20 8.96 0.88
C GLY A 2 -1.71 9.08 0.64
N TYR A 3 -2.31 10.28 0.62
CA TYR A 3 -3.73 10.44 0.24
C TYR A 3 -4.05 9.93 -1.17
N VAL A 4 -3.17 10.19 -2.14
CA VAL A 4 -3.35 9.72 -3.53
C VAL A 4 -3.30 8.20 -3.60
N VAL A 5 -2.45 7.58 -2.77
CA VAL A 5 -2.25 6.13 -2.72
C VAL A 5 -3.42 5.44 -2.05
N LEU A 6 -3.87 5.97 -0.91
CA LEU A 6 -5.06 5.49 -0.22
C LEU A 6 -6.29 5.60 -1.13
N LEU A 7 -6.44 6.73 -1.84
CA LEU A 7 -7.52 6.90 -2.83
C LEU A 7 -7.42 5.88 -3.96
N GLY A 8 -6.24 5.68 -4.54
CA GLY A 8 -6.03 4.71 -5.62
C GLY A 8 -6.40 3.27 -5.22
N ILE A 9 -5.95 2.83 -4.05
CA ILE A 9 -6.28 1.51 -3.50
C ILE A 9 -7.77 1.41 -3.16
N LEU A 10 -8.35 2.44 -2.53
CA LEU A 10 -9.78 2.49 -2.19
C LEU A 10 -10.66 2.42 -3.44
N ILE A 11 -10.35 3.16 -4.50
CA ILE A 11 -11.07 3.10 -5.78
C ILE A 11 -11.03 1.68 -6.34
N SER A 12 -9.86 1.03 -6.36
CA SER A 12 -9.73 -0.35 -6.81
C SER A 12 -10.56 -1.33 -5.98
N ILE A 13 -10.58 -1.18 -4.64
CA ILE A 13 -11.36 -2.02 -3.74
C ILE A 13 -12.86 -1.83 -3.97
N VAL A 14 -13.34 -0.58 -3.94
CA VAL A 14 -14.77 -0.27 -4.08
C VAL A 14 -15.28 -0.77 -5.43
N TYR A 15 -14.51 -0.57 -6.51
CA TYR A 15 -14.89 -1.06 -7.82
C TYR A 15 -14.90 -2.59 -7.87
N ALA A 16 -13.84 -3.26 -7.40
CA ALA A 16 -13.76 -4.72 -7.40
C ALA A 16 -14.89 -5.36 -6.57
N TRP A 17 -15.25 -4.74 -5.44
CA TRP A 17 -16.34 -5.18 -4.58
C TRP A 17 -17.71 -5.03 -5.26
N LYS A 18 -18.00 -3.86 -5.84
CA LYS A 18 -19.22 -3.64 -6.63
C LYS A 18 -19.31 -4.62 -7.80
N ALA A 19 -18.22 -4.79 -8.54
CA ALA A 19 -18.16 -5.72 -9.66
C ALA A 19 -18.33 -7.19 -9.23
N TYR A 20 -17.86 -7.56 -8.04
CA TYR A 20 -18.11 -8.87 -7.45
C TYR A 20 -19.59 -9.10 -7.10
N MET A 21 -20.23 -8.13 -6.43
CA MET A 21 -21.65 -8.22 -6.03
C MET A 21 -22.60 -8.24 -7.22
N SER A 22 -22.33 -7.43 -8.24
CA SER A 22 -23.16 -7.31 -9.44
C SER A 22 -22.78 -8.27 -10.57
N ASN A 23 -21.88 -9.24 -10.34
CA ASN A 23 -21.32 -10.16 -11.36
C ASN A 23 -20.83 -9.44 -12.65
N GLN A 24 -20.22 -8.27 -12.51
CA GLN A 24 -19.69 -7.51 -13.65
C GLN A 24 -18.34 -8.07 -14.12
N PRO A 25 -17.95 -7.82 -15.39
CA PRO A 25 -16.64 -8.22 -15.90
C PRO A 25 -15.50 -7.58 -15.10
N TYR A 26 -14.37 -8.29 -15.02
CA TYR A 26 -13.17 -7.80 -14.35
C TYR A 26 -12.53 -6.64 -15.12
N ASN A 27 -12.37 -5.50 -14.45
CA ASN A 27 -11.67 -4.35 -15.01
C ASN A 27 -10.20 -4.31 -14.54
N LYS A 28 -9.32 -4.84 -15.38
CA LYS A 28 -7.87 -4.85 -15.14
C LYS A 28 -7.28 -3.44 -14.97
N LYS A 29 -7.78 -2.44 -15.69
CA LYS A 29 -7.25 -1.06 -15.62
C LYS A 29 -7.48 -0.48 -14.23
N ILE A 30 -8.68 -0.67 -13.68
CA ILE A 30 -9.02 -0.18 -12.33
C ILE A 30 -8.23 -0.91 -11.26
N ALA A 31 -8.04 -2.23 -11.37
CA ALA A 31 -7.16 -2.96 -10.45
C ALA A 31 -5.70 -2.49 -10.55
N ALA A 32 -5.22 -2.14 -11.75
CA ALA A 32 -3.86 -1.64 -11.94
C ALA A 32 -3.62 -0.25 -11.33
N ILE A 33 -4.66 0.58 -11.15
CA ILE A 33 -4.54 1.88 -10.47
C ILE A 33 -4.07 1.68 -9.02
N GLY A 34 -4.73 0.81 -8.25
CA GLY A 34 -4.33 0.54 -6.87
C GLY A 34 -2.95 -0.10 -6.76
N LEU A 35 -2.60 -0.99 -7.70
CA LEU A 35 -1.26 -1.57 -7.79
C LEU A 35 -0.20 -0.49 -8.03
N GLY A 36 -0.40 0.33 -9.08
CA GLY A 36 0.51 1.39 -9.48
C GLY A 36 0.67 2.45 -8.40
N ALA A 37 -0.43 2.84 -7.76
CA ALA A 37 -0.40 3.76 -6.62
C ALA A 37 0.44 3.21 -5.46
N THR A 38 0.29 1.91 -5.15
CA THR A 38 1.10 1.25 -4.11
C THR A 38 2.58 1.21 -4.47
N HIS A 39 2.93 0.90 -5.73
CA HIS A 39 4.34 0.85 -6.14
C HIS A 39 4.95 2.24 -6.16
N PHE A 40 4.21 3.24 -6.63
CA PHE A 40 4.64 4.64 -6.57
C PHE A 40 4.91 5.08 -5.13
N GLN A 41 4.08 4.65 -4.17
CA GLN A 41 4.31 4.93 -2.74
C GLN A 41 5.64 4.36 -2.24
N ILE A 42 5.96 3.11 -2.59
CA ILE A 42 7.22 2.48 -2.19
C ILE A 42 8.41 3.23 -2.79
N VAL A 43 8.36 3.53 -4.10
CA VAL A 43 9.43 4.27 -4.77
C VAL A 43 9.61 5.66 -4.17
N ALA A 44 8.51 6.39 -3.95
CA ALA A 44 8.55 7.70 -3.31
C ALA A 44 9.11 7.63 -1.88
N GLY A 45 8.73 6.62 -1.10
CA GLY A 45 9.24 6.39 0.25
C GLY A 45 10.75 6.08 0.28
N VAL A 46 11.21 5.25 -0.65
CA VAL A 46 12.65 4.96 -0.82
C VAL A 46 13.41 6.22 -1.23
N LEU A 47 12.90 7.02 -2.16
CA LEU A 47 13.52 8.29 -2.53
C LEU A 47 13.62 9.26 -1.34
N MET A 48 12.55 9.38 -0.55
CA MET A 48 12.56 10.21 0.66
C MET A 48 13.59 9.74 1.69
N TYR A 49 13.84 8.43 1.76
CA TYR A 49 14.84 7.86 2.64
C TYR A 49 16.26 8.35 2.31
N PHE A 50 16.59 8.45 1.02
CA PHE A 50 17.90 8.93 0.56
C PHE A 50 18.05 10.46 0.59
N LEU A 51 16.96 11.20 0.40
CA LEU A 51 16.98 12.66 0.38
C LEU A 51 16.89 13.29 1.78
N SER A 52 16.41 12.54 2.78
CA SER A 52 16.23 13.04 4.14
C SER A 52 17.54 12.95 4.96
N PRO A 53 17.95 14.02 5.65
CA PRO A 53 19.05 13.98 6.62
C PRO A 53 18.81 12.97 7.76
N TRP A 54 17.55 12.68 8.04
CA TRP A 54 17.12 11.75 9.09
C TRP A 54 17.15 10.29 8.63
N GLY A 55 16.96 10.02 7.33
CA GLY A 55 16.86 8.66 6.78
C GLY A 55 18.12 7.83 6.98
N MET A 56 19.30 8.42 6.81
CA MET A 56 20.57 7.70 7.06
C MET A 56 20.90 7.59 8.55
N LYS A 57 20.59 8.61 9.37
CA LYS A 57 20.79 8.57 10.83
C LYS A 57 19.91 7.53 11.52
N SER A 58 18.77 7.20 10.93
CA SER A 58 17.84 6.23 11.48
C SER A 58 18.23 4.75 11.33
N LEU A 59 19.38 4.44 10.71
CA LEU A 59 19.98 3.10 10.70
C LEU A 59 20.97 2.88 11.85
N SER A 60 21.21 3.89 12.69
CA SER A 60 22.04 3.74 13.87
C SER A 60 21.34 2.88 14.93
N ALA A 61 22.13 2.22 15.79
CA ALA A 61 21.59 1.43 16.90
C ALA A 61 20.71 2.28 17.84
N ASP A 62 20.97 3.57 17.94
CA ASP A 62 20.19 4.54 18.74
C ASP A 62 18.75 4.68 18.22
N ALA A 63 18.53 4.50 16.92
CA ALA A 63 17.19 4.56 16.33
C ALA A 63 16.28 3.38 16.72
N MET A 64 16.87 2.26 17.16
CA MET A 64 16.09 1.13 17.68
C MET A 64 15.61 1.37 19.11
N GLN A 65 16.25 2.27 19.87
CA GLN A 65 15.86 2.60 21.23
C GLN A 65 14.64 3.54 21.26
N ASP A 66 14.58 4.48 20.31
CA ASP A 66 13.45 5.38 20.17
C ASP A 66 12.28 4.70 19.45
N THR A 67 11.12 4.63 20.12
CA THR A 67 9.93 3.94 19.59
C THR A 67 9.33 4.66 18.38
N LEU A 68 9.42 5.99 18.32
CA LEU A 68 8.91 6.78 17.18
C LEU A 68 9.84 6.66 15.99
N LEU A 69 11.15 6.74 16.23
CA LEU A 69 12.14 6.60 15.17
C LEU A 69 12.07 5.20 14.57
N ARG A 70 12.02 4.14 15.40
CA ARG A 70 11.84 2.74 14.95
C ARG A 70 10.57 2.54 14.13
N LEU A 71 9.45 3.13 14.55
CA LEU A 71 8.18 3.06 13.81
C LEU A 71 8.35 3.67 12.41
N TYR A 72 8.93 4.86 12.30
CA TYR A 72 9.02 5.59 11.04
C TYR A 72 10.03 4.97 10.07
N THR A 73 11.13 4.44 10.58
CA THR A 73 12.32 4.14 9.75
C THR A 73 12.46 2.65 9.45
N VAL A 74 11.87 1.79 10.28
CA VAL A 74 11.95 0.34 10.14
C VAL A 74 10.57 -0.27 9.98
N GLU A 75 9.69 -0.10 10.98
CA GLU A 75 8.41 -0.81 11.02
C GLU A 75 7.47 -0.36 9.89
N HIS A 76 7.40 0.95 9.62
CA HIS A 76 6.58 1.51 8.55
C HIS A 76 7.03 1.02 7.17
N PRO A 77 8.28 1.25 6.70
CA PRO A 77 8.72 0.78 5.38
C PRO A 77 8.59 -0.73 5.21
N LEU A 78 8.90 -1.51 6.25
CA LEU A 78 8.79 -2.97 6.21
C LEU A 78 7.34 -3.42 5.96
N VAL A 79 6.38 -2.86 6.69
CA VAL A 79 4.96 -3.22 6.49
C VAL A 79 4.43 -2.69 5.16
N MET A 80 4.90 -1.52 4.68
CA MET A 80 4.54 -1.04 3.34
C MET A 80 5.01 -2.02 2.25
N ILE A 81 6.22 -2.57 2.35
CA ILE A 81 6.73 -3.56 1.41
C ILE A 81 5.88 -4.83 1.44
N ILE A 82 5.56 -5.34 2.64
CA ILE A 82 4.70 -6.53 2.78
C ILE A 82 3.32 -6.27 2.15
N ALA A 83 2.72 -5.10 2.40
CA ALA A 83 1.45 -4.72 1.79
C ALA A 83 1.55 -4.67 0.25
N ALA A 84 2.62 -4.09 -0.28
CA ALA A 84 2.87 -4.04 -1.73
C ALA A 84 3.00 -5.44 -2.34
N VAL A 85 3.71 -6.37 -1.69
CA VAL A 85 3.82 -7.77 -2.14
C VAL A 85 2.44 -8.44 -2.17
N ILE A 86 1.63 -8.28 -1.14
CA ILE A 86 0.27 -8.86 -1.09
C ILE A 86 -0.60 -8.30 -2.22
N ILE A 87 -0.57 -6.98 -2.44
CA ILE A 87 -1.31 -6.33 -3.53
C ILE A 87 -0.85 -6.85 -4.91
N THR A 88 0.46 -7.02 -5.12
CA THR A 88 1.03 -7.61 -6.35
C THR A 88 0.59 -9.04 -6.57
N ILE A 89 0.56 -9.87 -5.52
CA ILE A 89 0.06 -11.25 -5.59
C ILE A 89 -1.42 -11.24 -5.97
N GLY A 90 -2.23 -10.39 -5.34
CA GLY A 90 -3.65 -10.25 -5.64
C GLY A 90 -3.92 -9.91 -7.11
N PHE A 91 -3.23 -8.90 -7.62
CA PHE A 91 -3.34 -8.49 -9.03
C PHE A 91 -2.87 -9.59 -9.99
N SER A 92 -1.71 -10.19 -9.72
CA SER A 92 -1.12 -11.23 -10.56
C SER A 92 -1.98 -12.49 -10.61
N LYS A 93 -2.57 -12.87 -9.47
CA LYS A 93 -3.49 -14.00 -9.37
C LYS A 93 -4.79 -13.72 -10.11
N ALA A 94 -5.38 -12.53 -9.94
CA ALA A 94 -6.58 -12.12 -10.68
C ALA A 94 -6.34 -12.17 -12.21
N LYS A 95 -5.19 -11.69 -12.70
CA LYS A 95 -4.87 -11.74 -14.14
C LYS A 95 -4.85 -13.16 -14.73
N ARG A 96 -4.54 -14.18 -13.92
CA ARG A 96 -4.43 -15.59 -14.37
C ARG A 96 -5.74 -16.38 -14.31
N LEU A 97 -6.75 -15.87 -13.60
CA LEU A 97 -8.05 -16.52 -13.48
C LEU A 97 -8.89 -16.29 -14.75
N LYS A 98 -9.74 -17.27 -15.10
CA LYS A 98 -10.65 -17.19 -16.27
C LYS A 98 -12.05 -16.68 -15.91
N ASP A 99 -12.43 -16.77 -14.64
CA ASP A 99 -13.76 -16.40 -14.14
C ASP A 99 -13.77 -15.00 -13.55
N ALA A 100 -14.58 -14.09 -14.11
CA ALA A 100 -14.63 -12.68 -13.72
C ALA A 100 -15.00 -12.48 -12.24
N LYS A 101 -15.89 -13.32 -11.70
CA LYS A 101 -16.31 -13.24 -10.30
C LYS A 101 -15.15 -13.58 -9.36
N LYS A 102 -14.39 -14.64 -9.66
CA LYS A 102 -13.17 -15.02 -8.92
C LYS A 102 -12.08 -13.96 -9.07
N GLN A 103 -11.95 -13.33 -10.23
CA GLN A 103 -11.01 -12.21 -10.44
C GLN A 103 -11.32 -11.03 -9.52
N ASN A 104 -12.56 -10.54 -9.56
CA ASN A 104 -13.02 -9.42 -8.73
C ASN A 104 -12.88 -9.72 -7.23
N ARG A 105 -13.28 -10.92 -6.78
CA ARG A 105 -13.10 -11.36 -5.39
C ARG A 105 -11.63 -11.36 -4.98
N THR A 106 -10.75 -11.87 -5.85
CA THR A 106 -9.31 -11.95 -5.57
C THR A 106 -8.72 -10.55 -5.39
N VAL A 107 -9.01 -9.61 -6.29
CA VAL A 107 -8.53 -8.22 -6.14
C VAL A 107 -9.07 -7.60 -4.86
N ALA A 108 -10.38 -7.69 -4.61
CA ALA A 108 -11.00 -7.09 -3.44
C ALA A 108 -10.37 -7.58 -2.12
N VAL A 109 -10.24 -8.91 -1.95
CA VAL A 109 -9.68 -9.49 -0.71
C VAL A 109 -8.23 -9.09 -0.50
N TYR A 110 -7.38 -9.27 -1.51
CA TYR A 110 -5.94 -8.98 -1.35
C TYR A 110 -5.68 -7.48 -1.16
N TYR A 111 -6.44 -6.61 -1.83
CA TYR A 111 -6.26 -5.17 -1.68
C TYR A 111 -6.79 -4.68 -0.34
N VAL A 112 -7.86 -5.27 0.21
CA VAL A 112 -8.31 -4.97 1.59
C VAL A 112 -7.26 -5.38 2.61
N ILE A 113 -6.65 -6.57 2.47
CA ILE A 113 -5.56 -7.00 3.36
C ILE A 113 -4.37 -6.03 3.26
N GLY A 114 -3.97 -5.66 2.04
CA GLY A 114 -2.92 -4.66 1.83
C GLY A 114 -3.26 -3.31 2.46
N LEU A 115 -4.51 -2.84 2.32
CA LEU A 115 -4.97 -1.59 2.92
C LEU A 115 -4.92 -1.64 4.45
N ILE A 116 -5.35 -2.74 5.08
CA ILE A 116 -5.28 -2.91 6.52
C ILE A 116 -3.82 -2.84 7.01
N LEU A 117 -2.90 -3.51 6.33
CA LEU A 117 -1.48 -3.44 6.66
C LEU A 117 -0.93 -2.02 6.53
N ILE A 118 -1.28 -1.32 5.45
CA ILE A 118 -0.90 0.09 5.27
C ILE A 118 -1.40 0.92 6.45
N LEU A 119 -2.70 0.88 6.75
CA LEU A 119 -3.30 1.66 7.84
C LEU A 119 -2.72 1.32 9.23
N SER A 120 -2.30 0.06 9.44
CA SER A 120 -1.75 -0.39 10.73
C SER A 120 -0.43 0.26 11.11
N ARG A 121 0.36 0.70 10.12
CA ARG A 121 1.70 1.26 10.33
C ARG A 121 1.88 2.66 9.76
N ILE A 122 0.82 3.37 9.41
CA ILE A 122 0.95 4.81 9.16
C ILE A 122 1.35 5.49 10.49
N PRO A 123 2.42 6.31 10.53
CA PRO A 123 2.78 7.09 11.70
C PRO A 123 1.78 8.24 11.87
N TRP A 124 0.60 7.94 12.40
CA TRP A 124 -0.55 8.86 12.50
C TRP A 124 -0.23 10.17 13.21
N MET A 125 0.69 10.13 14.18
CA MET A 125 1.10 11.33 14.94
C MET A 125 1.84 12.37 14.08
N PHE A 126 2.39 11.96 12.94
CA PHE A 126 3.09 12.83 11.99
C PHE A 126 2.30 13.01 10.68
N TRP A 127 1.07 12.51 10.61
CA TRP A 127 0.24 12.55 9.41
C TRP A 127 -0.89 13.61 9.54
N PRO A 128 -1.06 14.56 8.60
CA PRO A 128 -0.27 14.83 7.39
C PRO A 128 0.81 15.90 7.59
N VAL A 129 1.06 16.32 8.82
CA VAL A 129 1.81 17.53 9.13
C VAL A 129 3.30 17.26 8.94
N ALA A 130 3.79 17.61 7.75
CA ALA A 130 5.10 18.23 7.62
C ALA A 130 5.07 19.51 8.46
N SER A 131 5.43 19.42 9.74
CA SER A 131 5.94 20.59 10.45
C SER A 131 7.43 20.59 10.17
N TYR A 132 7.76 21.46 9.21
CA TYR A 132 9.06 21.96 8.79
C TYR A 132 10.25 21.63 9.70
#